data_AF-A0AAJ6YDB6-F1
#
_entry.id   AF-A0AAJ6YDB6-F1
#
_cell.length_a   1.000
_cell.length_b   1.000
_cell.length_c   1.000
_cell.angle_alpha   90.00
_cell.angle_beta   90.00
_cell.angle_gamma   90.00
#
_symmetry.space_group_name_H-M   'P 1'
#
loop_
_entity.id
_entity.type
_entity.pdbx_description
1 polymer ?
#
loop_
_entity_poly.entity_id
_entity_poly.type
_entity_poly.pdbx_seq_one_letter_code
_entity_poly.pdbx_strand_id
1 'polypeptide(L)'
;MLSAILCDIYYAHMRKKYFSDFENFGYHFAYVDDNIYLTKSLKHAKEYIYRIKKGIPEYNCWFNESKLKYNFNKCDSSKIEYLGWMIDPHSLEIEPKYNSSRYSLTFASLNSLQ
;
A
#
# COMPACT_ATOMS: atom_id res chain seq x y z
N MET A 1 0.03 -23.25 5.59
CA MET A 1 -0.21 -22.20 6.61
C MET A 1 1.07 -21.70 7.27
N LEU A 2 2.03 -22.55 7.61
CA LEU A 2 3.28 -22.10 8.26
C LEU A 2 4.07 -21.08 7.41
N SER A 3 4.15 -21.27 6.10
CA SER A 3 4.83 -20.34 5.18
C SER A 3 4.25 -18.91 5.23
N ALA A 4 2.92 -18.77 5.29
CA ALA A 4 2.27 -17.46 5.38
C ALA A 4 2.62 -16.76 6.70
N ILE A 5 2.54 -17.49 7.82
CA ILE A 5 2.89 -16.94 9.14
C ILE A 5 4.36 -16.52 9.20
N LEU A 6 5.27 -17.34 8.67
CA LEU A 6 6.69 -17.00 8.63
C LEU A 6 6.97 -15.80 7.71
N CYS A 7 6.28 -15.71 6.57
CA CYS A 7 6.34 -14.58 5.66
C CYS A 7 5.89 -13.28 6.35
N ASP A 8 4.78 -13.34 7.09
CA ASP A 8 4.26 -12.20 7.84
C ASP A 8 5.25 -11.75 8.92
N ILE A 9 5.83 -12.67 9.69
CA ILE A 9 6.85 -12.36 10.71
C ILE A 9 8.08 -11.74 10.05
N TYR A 10 8.55 -12.32 8.95
CA TYR A 10 9.72 -11.85 8.21
C TYR A 10 9.55 -10.42 7.72
N TYR A 11 8.43 -10.13 7.04
CA TYR A 11 8.15 -8.78 6.55
C TYR A 11 7.75 -7.82 7.66
N ALA A 12 7.16 -8.27 8.77
CA ALA A 12 6.91 -7.41 9.92
C ALA A 12 8.22 -6.91 10.54
N HIS A 13 9.21 -7.79 10.70
CA HIS A 13 10.53 -7.40 11.18
C HIS A 13 11.23 -6.45 10.20
N MET A 14 11.17 -6.74 8.90
CA MET A 14 11.67 -5.85 7.85
C MET A 14 11.08 -4.45 7.96
N ARG A 15 9.75 -4.35 8.08
CA ARG A 15 9.05 -3.06 8.15
C ARG A 15 9.43 -2.28 9.39
N LYS A 16 9.49 -2.94 10.54
CA LYS A 16 9.94 -2.31 11.78
C LYS A 16 11.37 -1.77 11.66
N LYS A 17 12.27 -2.52 11.00
CA LYS A 17 13.67 -2.12 10.84
C LYS A 17 13.85 -0.97 9.83
N TYR A 18 13.13 -0.99 8.72
CA TYR A 18 13.38 -0.10 7.58
C TYR A 18 12.35 1.00 7.35
N PHE A 19 11.19 0.95 8.00
CA PHE A 19 10.10 1.90 7.75
C PHE A 19 9.50 2.53 9.01
N SER A 20 9.96 2.16 10.21
CA SER A 20 9.44 2.72 11.47
C SER A 20 9.72 4.22 11.64
N ASP A 21 10.75 4.76 10.99
CA ASP A 21 11.03 6.20 10.97
C ASP A 21 9.93 7.00 10.25
N PHE A 22 9.28 6.41 9.25
CA PHE A 22 8.21 7.06 8.49
C PHE A 22 6.87 7.16 9.23
N GLU A 23 6.64 6.30 10.23
CA GLU A 23 5.43 6.29 11.06
C GLU A 23 5.29 7.58 11.89
N ASN A 24 6.39 8.28 12.16
CA ASN A 24 6.37 9.57 12.85
C ASN A 24 5.88 10.73 11.96
N PHE A 25 5.91 10.55 10.63
CA PHE A 25 5.68 11.62 9.66
C PHE A 25 4.53 11.31 8.69
N GLY A 26 3.84 10.19 8.89
CA GLY A 26 2.77 9.73 8.02
C GLY A 26 2.23 8.37 8.42
N TYR A 27 1.44 7.79 7.54
CA TYR A 27 0.84 6.48 7.72
C TYR A 27 1.41 5.52 6.70
N HIS A 28 2.01 4.44 7.17
CA HIS A 28 2.51 3.36 6.34
C HIS A 28 1.61 2.13 6.54
N PHE A 29 0.94 1.70 5.48
CA PHE A 29 0.13 0.49 5.47
C PHE A 29 0.77 -0.54 4.55
N ALA A 30 0.84 -1.78 5.04
CA ALA A 30 1.44 -2.88 4.30
C ALA A 30 0.61 -4.14 4.48
N TYR A 31 0.42 -4.87 3.38
CA TYR A 31 -0.20 -6.18 3.37
C TYR A 31 0.59 -7.09 2.43
N VAL A 32 1.28 -8.08 3.00
CA VAL A 32 2.22 -8.95 2.28
C VAL A 32 3.24 -8.10 1.48
N ASP A 33 3.13 -8.06 0.16
CA ASP A 33 4.00 -7.35 -0.78
C ASP A 33 3.51 -5.95 -1.16
N ASP A 34 2.24 -5.64 -0.92
CA ASP A 34 1.65 -4.34 -1.23
C ASP A 34 1.88 -3.34 -0.10
N ASN A 35 2.47 -2.19 -0.43
CA ASN A 35 2.81 -1.14 0.54
C ASN A 35 2.29 0.21 0.03
N ILE A 36 1.72 1.01 0.93
CA ILE A 36 1.29 2.39 0.68
C ILE A 36 1.75 3.30 1.82
N TYR A 37 2.33 4.44 1.47
CA TYR A 37 2.76 5.46 2.42
C TYR A 37 2.08 6.79 2.13
N LEU A 38 1.42 7.34 3.14
CA LEU A 38 0.68 8.59 3.07
C LEU A 38 1.30 9.61 4.02
N THR A 39 1.72 10.75 3.48
CA THR A 39 2.31 11.83 4.28
C THR A 39 1.96 13.20 3.70
N LYS A 40 1.88 14.22 4.56
CA LYS A 40 1.79 15.62 4.15
C LYS A 40 3.15 16.21 3.74
N SER A 41 4.25 15.51 4.04
CA SER A 41 5.61 16.00 3.81
C SER A 41 6.20 15.42 2.52
N LEU A 42 6.35 16.26 1.49
CA LEU A 42 6.99 15.86 0.23
C LEU A 42 8.41 15.31 0.43
N LYS A 43 9.15 15.84 1.41
CA LYS A 43 10.49 15.35 1.76
C LYS A 43 10.45 13.88 2.17
N HIS A 44 9.55 13.51 3.09
CA HIS A 44 9.44 12.13 3.56
C HIS A 44 8.86 11.21 2.49
N ALA A 45 7.94 11.70 1.65
CA ALA A 45 7.42 10.93 0.52
C ALA A 45 8.54 10.57 -0.49
N LYS A 46 9.42 11.53 -0.80
CA LYS A 46 10.59 11.29 -1.67
C LYS A 46 11.60 10.34 -1.05
N GLU A 47 11.88 10.49 0.24
CA GLU A 47 12.78 9.59 0.98
C GLU A 47 12.23 8.16 1.01
N TYR A 48 10.92 7.99 1.23
CA TYR A 48 10.25 6.70 1.17
C TYR A 48 10.40 6.05 -0.19
N ILE A 49 10.11 6.77 -1.28
CA ILE A 49 10.27 6.25 -2.65
C ILE A 49 11.72 5.93 -2.97
N TYR A 50 12.67 6.74 -2.52
CA TYR A 50 14.10 6.45 -2.68
C TYR A 50 14.47 5.11 -2.02
N ARG A 51 14.00 4.87 -0.80
CA ARG A 51 14.23 3.61 -0.06
C ARG A 51 13.57 2.42 -0.75
N ILE A 52 12.34 2.58 -1.22
CA ILE A 52 11.61 1.55 -1.97
C ILE A 52 12.33 1.18 -3.27
N LYS A 53 12.79 2.16 -4.06
CA LYS A 53 13.52 1.92 -5.32
C LYS A 53 14.86 1.20 -5.10
N LYS A 54 15.55 1.51 -4.00
CA LYS A 54 16.79 0.81 -3.64
C LYS A 54 16.55 -0.65 -3.24
N GLY A 55 15.32 -0.98 -2.84
CA GLY A 55 14.97 -2.28 -2.26
C GLY A 55 15.60 -2.47 -0.88
N ILE A 56 15.46 -3.69 -0.37
CA ILE A 56 15.97 -4.11 0.94
C ILE A 56 16.78 -5.39 0.72
N PRO A 57 18.08 -5.27 0.35
CA PRO A 57 18.92 -6.42 -0.01
C PRO A 57 19.11 -7.43 1.13
N GLU A 58 19.16 -6.97 2.39
CA GLU A 58 19.24 -7.86 3.55
C GLU A 58 18.04 -8.83 3.63
N TYR A 59 16.91 -8.44 3.04
CA TYR A 59 15.68 -9.23 3.01
C TYR A 59 15.42 -9.87 1.64
N ASN A 60 16.39 -9.79 0.71
CA ASN A 60 16.20 -10.18 -0.69
C ASN A 60 14.88 -9.63 -1.28
N CYS A 61 14.55 -8.39 -0.94
CA CYS A 61 13.28 -7.76 -1.31
C CYS A 61 13.52 -6.61 -2.27
N TRP A 62 12.90 -6.67 -3.45
CA TRP A 62 12.93 -5.63 -4.47
C TRP A 62 11.52 -5.32 -4.93
N PHE A 63 11.22 -4.03 -5.05
CA PHE A 63 9.90 -3.57 -5.46
C PHE A 63 9.84 -3.42 -6.98
N ASN A 64 8.71 -3.78 -7.57
CA ASN A 64 8.52 -3.65 -9.01
C ASN A 64 8.34 -2.17 -9.38
N GLU A 65 9.37 -1.57 -9.99
CA GLU A 65 9.36 -0.16 -10.38
C GLU A 65 8.19 0.21 -11.30
N SER A 66 7.76 -0.70 -12.18
CA SER A 66 6.63 -0.46 -13.09
C SER A 66 5.29 -0.36 -12.38
N LYS A 67 5.18 -0.89 -11.14
CA LYS A 67 3.98 -0.81 -10.30
C LYS A 67 4.01 0.37 -9.32
N LEU A 68 5.14 1.07 -9.20
CA LEU A 68 5.25 2.20 -8.28
C LEU A 68 4.40 3.37 -8.78
N LYS A 69 3.50 3.83 -7.92
CA LYS A 69 2.67 5.03 -8.14
C LYS A 69 2.94 6.04 -7.03
N TYR A 70 3.08 7.31 -7.39
CA TYR A 70 3.27 8.43 -6.47
C TYR A 70 2.74 9.71 -7.13
N ASN A 71 2.37 10.70 -6.31
CA ASN A 71 1.65 11.92 -6.71
C ASN A 71 2.41 13.18 -6.26
N PHE A 72 3.70 13.28 -6.57
CA PHE A 72 4.53 14.39 -6.08
C PHE A 72 4.14 15.75 -6.65
N ASN A 73 3.45 15.79 -7.79
CA ASN A 73 2.95 17.02 -8.39
C ASN A 73 1.45 17.15 -8.12
N LYS A 74 0.98 18.37 -7.83
CA LYS A 74 -0.46 18.64 -7.62
C LYS A 74 -1.32 18.28 -8.83
N CYS A 75 -0.75 18.24 -10.03
CA CYS A 75 -1.46 17.87 -11.26
C CYS A 75 -1.58 16.36 -11.48
N ASP A 76 -0.86 15.53 -10.71
CA ASP A 76 -1.01 14.08 -10.78
C ASP A 76 -2.31 13.69 -10.07
N SER A 77 -3.37 13.50 -10.87
CA SER A 77 -4.70 13.02 -10.45
C SER A 77 -4.82 11.50 -10.53
N SER A 78 -3.70 10.80 -10.70
CA SER A 78 -3.67 9.34 -10.79
C SER A 78 -4.17 8.72 -9.48
N LYS A 79 -5.38 8.16 -9.51
CA LYS A 79 -5.93 7.37 -8.40
C LYS A 79 -4.93 6.25 -8.03
N ILE A 80 -4.68 6.08 -6.74
CA ILE A 80 -3.77 5.06 -6.22
C ILE A 80 -4.57 3.78 -6.04
N GLU A 81 -4.06 2.68 -6.58
CA GLU A 81 -4.66 1.37 -6.38
C GLU A 81 -3.99 0.67 -5.20
N TYR A 82 -4.79 0.19 -4.25
CA TYR A 82 -4.29 -0.55 -3.09
C TYR A 82 -5.33 -1.58 -2.63
N LEU A 83 -4.97 -2.87 -2.62
CA LEU A 83 -5.82 -3.98 -2.15
C LEU A 83 -7.24 -4.00 -2.76
N GLY A 84 -7.36 -3.71 -4.05
CA GLY A 84 -8.64 -3.69 -4.76
C GLY A 84 -9.47 -2.41 -4.54
N TRP A 85 -8.89 -1.40 -3.91
CA TRP A 85 -9.48 -0.07 -3.76
C TRP A 85 -8.74 0.96 -4.61
N MET A 86 -9.48 1.93 -5.12
CA MET A 86 -8.99 3.13 -5.79
C MET A 86 -9.13 4.30 -4.83
N ILE A 87 -8.00 4.91 -4.45
CA ILE A 87 -7.93 6.02 -3.52
C ILE A 87 -7.66 7.29 -4.31
N ASP A 88 -8.53 8.29 -4.17
CA ASP A 88 -8.26 9.63 -4.68
C ASP A 88 -7.29 10.35 -3.73
N PRO A 89 -6.09 10.76 -4.21
CA PRO A 89 -5.10 11.37 -3.33
C PRO A 89 -5.47 12.79 -2.85
N HIS A 90 -6.43 13.46 -3.49
CA HIS A 90 -6.84 14.84 -3.17
C HIS A 90 -8.10 14.88 -2.32
N SER A 91 -9.13 14.11 -2.67
CA SER A 91 -10.38 14.05 -1.88
C SER A 91 -10.33 13.03 -0.75
N LEU A 92 -9.42 12.05 -0.82
CA LEU A 92 -9.35 10.87 0.07
C LEU A 92 -10.57 9.96 -0.02
N GLU A 93 -11.40 10.15 -1.04
CA GLU A 93 -12.50 9.24 -1.34
C GLU A 93 -11.96 7.91 -1.86
N ILE A 94 -12.67 6.84 -1.52
CA ILE A 94 -12.26 5.48 -1.83
C ILE A 94 -13.38 4.80 -2.60
N GLU A 95 -13.04 4.26 -3.76
CA GLU A 95 -13.94 3.50 -4.62
C GLU A 95 -13.42 2.07 -4.79
N PRO A 96 -14.26 1.03 -4.75
CA PRO A 96 -13.82 -0.31 -5.08
C PRO A 96 -13.41 -0.41 -6.56
N LYS A 97 -12.29 -1.09 -6.82
CA LYS A 97 -11.84 -1.40 -8.18
C LYS A 97 -12.60 -2.62 -8.69
N TYR A 98 -13.57 -2.38 -9.55
CA TYR A 98 -14.27 -3.46 -10.25
C TYR A 98 -13.49 -3.88 -11.50
N ASN A 99 -13.13 -5.16 -11.57
CA ASN A 99 -12.83 -5.78 -12.84
C ASN A 99 -14.15 -6.27 -13.44
N SER A 100 -14.36 -6.05 -14.75
CA SER A 100 -15.52 -6.60 -15.47
C SER A 100 -15.57 -8.11 -15.27
N SER A 101 -16.44 -8.56 -14.37
CA SER A 101 -16.51 -9.95 -13.94
C SER A 101 -17.82 -10.53 -14.46
N ARG A 102 -17.71 -11.44 -15.43
CA ARG A 102 -18.85 -12.17 -16.00
C ARG A 102 -19.54 -13.07 -14.96
N TYR A 103 -18.80 -13.49 -13.93
CA TYR A 103 -19.29 -14.32 -12.83
C TYR A 103 -18.72 -13.78 -11.52
N SER A 104 -19.58 -13.19 -10.70
CA SER A 104 -19.27 -12.80 -9.32
C SER A 104 -20.48 -13.13 -8.48
N LEU A 105 -20.31 -13.95 -7.46
CA LEU A 105 -21.36 -14.33 -6.51
C LEU A 105 -20.82 -14.03 -5.12
N THR A 106 -21.36 -12.99 -4.49
CA THR A 106 -21.09 -12.70 -3.08
C THR A 106 -22.43 -12.61 -2.37
N PHE A 107 -22.78 -13.64 -1.60
CA PHE A 107 -23.90 -13.57 -0.66
C PHE A 107 -23.37 -12.95 0.63
N ALA A 108 -23.51 -11.63 0.78
CA ALA A 108 -23.32 -10.95 2.05
C ALA A 108 -24.71 -10.75 2.66
N SER A 109 -25.02 -11.51 3.71
CA SER A 109 -26.17 -11.24 4.56
C SER A 109 -25.97 -9.88 5.22
N LEU A 110 -26.69 -8.86 4.73
CA LEU A 110 -26.86 -7.60 5.44
C LEU A 110 -27.71 -7.90 6.69
N ASN A 111 -27.06 -8.19 7.81
CA ASN A 111 -27.69 -7.99 9.10
C ASN A 111 -27.87 -6.48 9.26
N SER A 112 -29.02 -5.98 8.80
CA SER A 112 -29.54 -4.68 9.17
C SER A 112 -29.73 -4.71 10.68
N LEU A 113 -28.92 -3.93 11.40
CA LEU A 113 -29.17 -3.60 12.80
C LEU A 113 -30.51 -2.86 12.86
N GLN A 114 -31.53 -3.53 13.40
CA GLN A 114 -32.73 -2.89 13.95
C GLN A 114 -32.43 -2.37 15.36
#